data_AF-A0A526ZH31-F1
#
_entry.id   AF-A0A526ZH31-F1
#
_cell.length_a   1.000
_cell.length_b   1.000
_cell.length_c   1.000
_cell.angle_alpha   90.00
_cell.angle_beta   90.00
_cell.angle_gamma   90.00
#
_symmetry.space_group_name_H-M   'P 1'
#
loop_
_entity.id
_entity.type
_entity.pdbx_description
1 polymer ?
#
loop_
_entity_poly.entity_id
_entity_poly.type
_entity_poly.pdbx_seq_one_letter_code
_entity_poly.pdbx_strand_id
1 'polypeptide(L)'
;AMLCLISFCIMLLGSAAHGRPKADDRLAPRDTIELHVWQWTALRDGVLEALQLNHRFTIDSTGTLDLPLIGSIAAAGLREEELAKLISDRLQARSGRQERADITVKLIQSSPSDLTASVEVKQEAPEPPADAASDGSSAVASQRASVENGQAEAQPGVRGSHTPGEPAGERQQTLQGALLNELAAARMEIAAARAEALAARQTARNDAARHNQNLATARQRADALVRELDAMRTDRGTLEQKLFAALREVDALRKSVQPARGDPARADHDGRDLAAARAELAVMQRGARDASEQARAVADMMAEQAQALKQQRRQAEELALDLEVAQSQVKGLKAKATLADHEKAAMLEARHSMAASVAEAQRALDEERHKAERFERELTAARQTIDALKTSADLAAAARTDAIRERQVAEAALKRAGDALELERERADSAARDRDSARRESDAARQEASRVSMELSVALEQERNKAVGLARELSAARKAIDVEKARDERRSERINRVPKARAVAASRADVSVRSRPARQSGLRENHKVKAKKPSRPVLVATIALPDALLPTRPPKLGAP
;
A
#
# COMPACT_ATOMS: atom_id res chain seq x y z
N ALA A 1 -36.54 -5.54 -24.33
CA ALA A 1 -36.79 -6.86 -24.96
C ALA A 1 -35.63 -7.40 -25.81
N MET A 2 -34.60 -6.61 -26.19
CA MET A 2 -33.46 -7.10 -27.02
C MET A 2 -32.14 -7.29 -26.26
N LEU A 3 -32.18 -7.49 -24.93
CA LEU A 3 -31.00 -7.82 -24.10
C LEU A 3 -31.11 -9.20 -23.43
N CYS A 4 -32.19 -9.95 -23.65
CA CYS A 4 -32.28 -11.35 -23.22
C CYS A 4 -31.61 -12.33 -24.22
N LEU A 5 -31.39 -11.93 -25.47
CA LEU A 5 -30.82 -12.79 -26.52
C LEU A 5 -29.28 -12.86 -26.48
N ILE A 6 -28.58 -11.78 -26.09
CA ILE A 6 -27.12 -11.80 -25.96
C ILE A 6 -26.69 -12.57 -24.70
N SER A 7 -27.49 -12.51 -23.63
CA SER A 7 -27.27 -13.33 -22.42
C SER A 7 -27.48 -14.84 -22.65
N PHE A 8 -28.15 -15.24 -23.74
CA PHE A 8 -28.43 -16.64 -24.05
C PHE A 8 -27.33 -17.29 -24.91
N CYS A 9 -26.56 -16.50 -25.67
CA CYS A 9 -25.48 -17.01 -26.52
C CYS A 9 -24.18 -17.37 -25.77
N ILE A 10 -24.00 -16.91 -24.53
CA ILE A 10 -22.85 -17.29 -23.69
C ILE A 10 -23.20 -18.48 -22.76
N MET A 11 -24.49 -18.74 -22.52
CA MET A 11 -25.00 -19.87 -21.71
C MET A 11 -25.14 -21.20 -22.48
N LEU A 12 -24.68 -21.27 -23.73
CA LEU A 12 -24.78 -22.47 -24.58
C LEU A 12 -23.43 -23.03 -25.09
N LEU A 13 -22.30 -22.47 -24.69
CA LEU A 13 -20.96 -23.04 -24.91
C LEU A 13 -20.36 -23.49 -23.57
N GLY A 14 -20.84 -24.63 -23.05
CA GLY A 14 -20.39 -25.09 -21.73
C GLY A 14 -20.95 -26.42 -21.21
N SER A 15 -21.44 -27.33 -22.05
CA SER A 15 -21.76 -28.70 -21.61
C SER A 15 -21.81 -29.73 -22.74
N ALA A 16 -21.46 -30.97 -22.37
CA ALA A 16 -21.63 -32.23 -23.12
C ALA A 16 -20.67 -32.58 -24.29
N ALA A 17 -19.36 -32.59 -23.99
CA ALA A 17 -18.45 -33.72 -24.30
C ALA A 17 -17.20 -33.55 -23.41
N HIS A 18 -16.74 -34.52 -22.61
CA HIS A 18 -16.59 -35.94 -22.92
C HIS A 18 -17.03 -36.82 -21.74
N GLY A 19 -17.58 -38.00 -22.04
CA GLY A 19 -17.62 -39.10 -21.07
C GLY A 19 -16.29 -39.85 -21.07
N ARG A 20 -15.78 -40.18 -19.87
CA ARG A 20 -14.88 -41.30 -19.49
C ARG A 20 -13.79 -41.74 -20.49
N PRO A 21 -12.55 -41.92 -19.99
CA PRO A 21 -12.34 -42.96 -18.99
C PRO A 21 -11.89 -42.46 -17.62
N LYS A 22 -12.00 -43.37 -16.66
CA LYS A 22 -11.53 -43.26 -15.29
C LYS A 22 -9.99 -43.30 -15.27
N ALA A 23 -9.35 -42.15 -15.51
CA ALA A 23 -8.01 -41.93 -15.00
C ALA A 23 -8.09 -41.91 -13.47
N ASP A 24 -7.11 -42.49 -12.78
CA ASP A 24 -7.12 -42.53 -11.33
C ASP A 24 -6.87 -41.11 -10.78
N ASP A 25 -7.89 -40.48 -10.18
CA ASP A 25 -7.78 -39.30 -9.30
C ASP A 25 -7.09 -39.67 -7.97
N ARG A 26 -6.01 -40.45 -8.07
CA ARG A 26 -5.19 -40.92 -6.97
C ARG A 26 -3.96 -40.08 -6.91
N LEU A 27 -3.64 -39.62 -5.71
CA LEU A 27 -2.42 -38.90 -5.43
C LEU A 27 -1.22 -39.78 -5.78
N ALA A 28 -0.25 -39.22 -6.48
CA ALA A 28 1.01 -39.86 -6.86
C ALA A 28 2.15 -39.45 -5.90
N PRO A 29 3.21 -40.27 -5.77
CA PRO A 29 4.45 -39.82 -5.16
C PRO A 29 4.96 -38.54 -5.84
N ARG A 30 5.41 -37.55 -5.05
CA ARG A 30 5.78 -36.17 -5.47
C ARG A 30 4.64 -35.19 -5.78
N ASP A 31 3.37 -35.59 -5.66
CA ASP A 31 2.27 -34.61 -5.76
C ASP A 31 2.32 -33.60 -4.60
N THR A 32 2.00 -32.34 -4.90
CA THR A 32 1.86 -31.28 -3.89
C THR A 32 0.39 -31.06 -3.59
N ILE A 33 0.00 -31.15 -2.33
CA ILE A 33 -1.35 -30.85 -1.87
C ILE A 33 -1.36 -29.56 -1.05
N GLU A 34 -2.45 -28.82 -1.13
CA GLU A 34 -2.75 -27.71 -0.21
C GLU A 34 -3.82 -28.18 0.78
N LEU A 35 -3.46 -28.21 2.06
CA LEU A 35 -4.32 -28.65 3.15
C LEU A 35 -4.96 -27.42 3.82
N HIS A 36 -6.27 -27.45 4.01
CA HIS A 36 -7.02 -26.45 4.78
C HIS A 36 -7.88 -27.14 5.82
N VAL A 37 -7.63 -26.82 7.09
CA VAL A 37 -8.32 -27.33 8.27
C VAL A 37 -9.10 -26.18 8.90
N TRP A 38 -10.43 -26.27 8.83
CA TRP A 38 -11.35 -25.30 9.40
C TRP A 38 -11.99 -25.84 10.69
N GLN A 39 -12.42 -24.92 11.56
CA GLN A 39 -13.12 -25.20 12.83
C GLN A 39 -12.33 -26.07 13.85
N TRP A 40 -11.03 -26.23 13.69
CA TRP A 40 -10.19 -26.98 14.63
C TRP A 40 -9.60 -26.09 15.73
N THR A 41 -10.10 -26.21 16.96
CA THR A 41 -9.50 -25.57 18.15
C THR A 41 -8.89 -26.62 19.07
N ALA A 42 -7.61 -26.93 18.86
CA ALA A 42 -6.88 -27.85 19.72
C ALA A 42 -6.77 -27.31 21.14
N LEU A 43 -7.04 -28.16 22.14
CA LEU A 43 -7.24 -27.72 23.52
C LEU A 43 -6.47 -28.59 24.52
N ARG A 44 -5.19 -28.24 24.73
CA ARG A 44 -4.59 -28.28 26.08
C ARG A 44 -3.47 -27.26 26.30
N ASP A 45 -2.67 -26.93 25.27
CA ASP A 45 -1.53 -25.97 25.39
C ASP A 45 -1.44 -24.96 24.21
N GLY A 46 -2.57 -24.33 23.85
CA GLY A 46 -2.59 -23.01 23.21
C GLY A 46 -2.55 -22.91 21.67
N VAL A 47 -3.66 -22.41 21.11
CA VAL A 47 -3.83 -21.41 19.99
C VAL A 47 -3.04 -21.53 18.66
N LEU A 48 -1.84 -22.12 18.59
CA LEU A 48 -0.95 -22.06 17.41
C LEU A 48 -0.94 -23.31 16.51
N GLU A 49 -1.63 -24.38 16.90
CA GLU A 49 -1.52 -25.69 16.24
C GLU A 49 -2.29 -25.80 14.91
N ALA A 50 -3.43 -25.11 14.77
CA ALA A 50 -4.23 -25.15 13.55
C ALA A 50 -3.56 -24.43 12.35
N LEU A 51 -2.71 -23.44 12.60
CA LEU A 51 -2.02 -22.69 11.53
C LEU A 51 -0.99 -23.55 10.79
N GLN A 52 -0.31 -24.47 11.49
CA GLN A 52 0.77 -25.28 10.92
C GLN A 52 0.27 -26.35 9.94
N LEU A 53 -1.01 -26.70 9.98
CA LEU A 53 -1.66 -27.63 9.06
C LEU A 53 -2.25 -26.93 7.83
N ASN A 54 -2.32 -25.59 7.81
CA ASN A 54 -2.90 -24.80 6.72
C ASN A 54 -1.83 -24.40 5.69
N HIS A 55 -1.07 -25.40 5.22
CA HIS A 55 0.11 -25.24 4.39
C HIS A 55 0.12 -26.22 3.20
N ARG A 56 1.12 -26.06 2.33
CA ARG A 56 1.38 -27.00 1.22
C ARG A 56 2.31 -28.10 1.68
N PHE A 57 1.95 -29.33 1.37
CA PHE A 57 2.70 -30.53 1.72
C PHE A 57 2.95 -31.35 0.46
N THR A 58 4.16 -31.89 0.33
CA THR A 58 4.55 -32.76 -0.78
C THR A 58 4.50 -34.22 -0.32
N ILE A 59 3.87 -35.08 -1.11
CA ILE A 59 4.01 -36.53 -0.93
C ILE A 59 5.43 -36.92 -1.29
N ASP A 60 6.10 -37.70 -0.45
CA ASP A 60 7.47 -38.14 -0.67
C ASP A 60 7.59 -39.13 -1.86
N SER A 61 8.79 -39.64 -2.11
CA SER A 61 9.02 -40.66 -3.13
C SER A 61 8.53 -42.06 -2.76
N THR A 62 8.16 -42.32 -1.50
CA THR A 62 7.62 -43.60 -1.02
C THR A 62 6.10 -43.65 -1.05
N GLY A 63 5.45 -42.50 -1.27
CA GLY A 63 4.00 -42.33 -1.25
C GLY A 63 3.43 -41.93 0.11
N THR A 64 4.27 -41.51 1.05
CA THR A 64 3.85 -41.00 2.36
C THR A 64 3.83 -39.47 2.41
N LEU A 65 2.96 -38.95 3.27
CA LEU A 65 2.74 -37.55 3.53
C LEU A 65 3.02 -37.32 5.01
N ASP A 66 4.06 -36.56 5.32
CA ASP A 66 4.39 -36.18 6.69
C ASP A 66 3.66 -34.89 7.06
N LEU A 67 2.72 -35.01 8.01
CA LEU A 67 2.00 -33.87 8.56
C LEU A 67 2.45 -33.57 10.00
N PRO A 68 2.71 -32.29 10.34
CA PRO A 68 2.92 -31.85 11.71
C PRO A 68 1.82 -32.38 12.63
N LEU A 69 2.18 -32.75 13.87
CA LEU A 69 1.29 -33.31 14.91
C LEU A 69 0.64 -34.68 14.58
N ILE A 70 0.38 -35.04 13.32
CA ILE A 70 -0.37 -36.26 12.93
C ILE A 70 0.58 -37.41 12.54
N GLY A 71 1.80 -37.06 12.12
CA GLY A 71 2.84 -37.98 11.66
C GLY A 71 2.59 -38.48 10.23
N SER A 72 3.37 -39.47 9.82
CA SER A 72 3.35 -40.02 8.46
C SER A 72 2.04 -40.74 8.12
N ILE A 73 1.50 -40.41 6.95
CA ILE A 73 0.26 -40.96 6.37
C ILE A 73 0.57 -41.52 4.99
N ALA A 74 0.14 -42.75 4.69
CA ALA A 74 0.19 -43.26 3.31
C ALA A 74 -0.84 -42.52 2.45
N ALA A 75 -0.38 -41.66 1.54
CA ALA A 75 -1.23 -40.78 0.72
C ALA A 75 -1.28 -41.23 -0.74
N ALA A 76 -0.20 -41.81 -1.27
CA ALA A 76 -0.18 -42.30 -2.64
C ALA A 76 -1.22 -43.41 -2.85
N GLY A 77 -1.95 -43.32 -3.96
CA GLY A 77 -3.03 -44.25 -4.27
C GLY A 77 -4.38 -43.89 -3.62
N LEU A 78 -4.46 -42.92 -2.69
CA LEU A 78 -5.72 -42.41 -2.15
C LEU A 78 -6.28 -41.28 -3.02
N ARG A 79 -7.60 -41.12 -3.05
CA ARG A 79 -8.24 -39.90 -3.57
C ARG A 79 -8.18 -38.76 -2.56
N GLU A 80 -8.28 -37.52 -3.02
CA GLU A 80 -8.26 -36.31 -2.16
C GLU A 80 -9.27 -36.39 -1.00
N GLU A 81 -10.48 -36.86 -1.27
CA GLU A 81 -11.54 -37.09 -0.27
C GLU A 81 -11.18 -38.17 0.77
N GLU A 82 -10.52 -39.24 0.34
CA GLU A 82 -10.12 -40.35 1.21
C GLU A 82 -8.98 -39.92 2.13
N LEU A 83 -8.03 -39.13 1.60
CA LEU A 83 -6.97 -38.53 2.38
C LEU A 83 -7.53 -37.50 3.38
N ALA A 84 -8.42 -36.60 2.96
CA ALA A 84 -9.06 -35.62 3.85
C ALA A 84 -9.77 -36.31 5.03
N LYS A 85 -10.52 -37.39 4.75
CA LYS A 85 -11.15 -38.22 5.78
C LYS A 85 -10.15 -38.87 6.73
N LEU A 86 -9.08 -39.46 6.21
CA LEU A 86 -8.06 -40.16 7.01
C LEU A 86 -7.28 -39.18 7.90
N ILE A 87 -6.98 -37.97 7.42
CA ILE A 87 -6.40 -36.88 8.22
C ILE A 87 -7.37 -36.47 9.34
N SER A 88 -8.68 -36.33 9.05
CA SER A 88 -9.70 -36.02 10.05
C SER A 88 -9.81 -37.11 11.13
N ASP A 89 -9.92 -38.38 10.73
CA ASP A 89 -10.04 -39.52 11.65
C ASP A 89 -8.80 -39.61 12.57
N ARG A 90 -7.61 -39.31 12.04
CA ARG A 90 -6.34 -39.36 12.80
C ARG A 90 -6.11 -38.14 13.70
N LEU A 91 -6.56 -36.95 13.30
CA LEU A 91 -6.66 -35.77 14.19
C LEU A 91 -7.64 -36.03 15.33
N GLN A 92 -8.81 -36.58 15.03
CA GLN A 92 -9.82 -36.93 16.02
C GLN A 92 -9.29 -37.94 17.04
N ALA A 93 -8.64 -39.01 16.59
CA ALA A 93 -8.02 -40.02 17.45
C ALA A 93 -6.94 -39.44 18.39
N ARG A 94 -6.17 -38.43 17.94
CA ARG A 94 -5.10 -37.80 18.74
C ARG A 94 -5.61 -36.71 19.69
N SER A 95 -6.72 -36.04 19.34
CA SER A 95 -7.37 -35.01 20.17
C SER A 95 -8.22 -35.60 21.31
N GLY A 96 -8.73 -36.82 21.14
CA GLY A 96 -9.56 -37.50 22.15
C GLY A 96 -10.94 -36.88 22.36
N ARG A 97 -11.37 -35.95 21.49
CA ARG A 97 -12.71 -35.34 21.48
C ARG A 97 -13.53 -35.80 20.27
N GLN A 98 -14.85 -35.75 20.41
CA GLN A 98 -15.80 -36.20 19.37
C GLN A 98 -16.04 -35.15 18.26
N GLU A 99 -15.26 -34.07 18.25
CA GLU A 99 -15.34 -32.98 17.28
C GLU A 99 -14.57 -33.34 16.01
N ARG A 100 -15.21 -33.23 14.85
CA ARG A 100 -14.59 -33.48 13.54
C ARG A 100 -14.03 -32.18 12.99
N ALA A 101 -12.80 -32.22 12.50
CA ALA A 101 -12.25 -31.12 11.72
C ALA A 101 -12.87 -31.11 10.32
N ASP A 102 -13.28 -29.94 9.83
CA ASP A 102 -13.66 -29.78 8.43
C ASP A 102 -12.39 -29.60 7.60
N ILE A 103 -11.99 -30.66 6.89
CA ILE A 103 -10.74 -30.70 6.12
C ILE A 103 -11.02 -30.65 4.62
N THR A 104 -10.38 -29.70 3.94
CA THR A 104 -10.31 -29.64 2.48
C THR A 104 -8.88 -29.90 2.04
N VAL A 105 -8.68 -30.92 1.21
CA VAL A 105 -7.43 -31.16 0.46
C VAL A 105 -7.66 -30.66 -0.97
N LYS A 106 -6.64 -30.05 -1.58
CA LYS A 106 -6.62 -29.72 -3.01
C LYS A 106 -5.30 -30.14 -3.63
N LEU A 107 -5.32 -30.90 -4.72
CA LEU A 107 -4.13 -31.21 -5.50
C LEU A 107 -3.65 -29.97 -6.29
N ILE A 108 -2.35 -29.67 -6.18
CA ILE A 108 -1.65 -28.70 -7.02
C ILE A 108 -0.69 -29.47 -7.95
N GLN A 109 -1.18 -29.78 -9.15
CA GLN A 109 -0.35 -30.39 -10.20
C GLN A 109 0.77 -29.43 -10.60
N SER A 110 2.02 -29.87 -10.39
CA SER A 110 3.21 -29.10 -10.74
C SER A 110 3.86 -29.69 -12.00
N SER A 111 3.59 -29.08 -13.16
CA SER A 111 4.21 -29.48 -14.43
C SER A 111 5.73 -29.26 -14.39
N PRO A 112 6.56 -30.24 -14.75
CA PRO A 112 8.00 -30.05 -14.82
C PRO A 112 8.37 -29.31 -16.12
N SER A 113 9.10 -28.20 -16.01
CA SER A 113 9.82 -27.61 -17.12
C SER A 113 11.16 -27.04 -16.65
N ASP A 114 12.20 -27.39 -17.40
CA ASP A 114 13.53 -26.80 -17.44
C ASP A 114 14.42 -26.90 -16.19
N LEU A 115 15.02 -28.10 -16.06
CA LEU A 115 16.41 -28.24 -15.64
C LEU A 115 17.32 -27.42 -16.57
N THR A 116 18.18 -26.55 -16.03
CA THR A 116 19.66 -26.58 -16.24
C THR A 116 20.36 -25.37 -15.58
N ALA A 117 21.01 -25.60 -14.44
CA ALA A 117 22.28 -24.95 -14.08
C ALA A 117 22.83 -25.61 -12.80
N SER A 118 23.96 -26.30 -12.91
CA SER A 118 24.66 -26.88 -11.77
C SER A 118 25.25 -25.78 -10.85
N VAL A 119 25.35 -26.06 -9.55
CA VAL A 119 26.65 -26.09 -8.85
C VAL A 119 26.54 -26.86 -7.54
N GLU A 120 27.64 -27.52 -7.22
CA GLU A 120 27.87 -28.59 -6.25
C GLU A 120 28.15 -28.08 -4.82
N VAL A 121 28.43 -29.04 -3.93
CA VAL A 121 28.93 -28.97 -2.55
C VAL A 121 27.81 -29.05 -1.51
N LYS A 122 27.72 -30.02 -0.57
CA LYS A 122 28.42 -31.26 -0.19
C LYS A 122 27.87 -31.50 1.22
N GLN A 123 27.17 -32.59 1.49
CA GLN A 123 26.60 -32.87 2.81
C GLN A 123 27.27 -34.13 3.38
N GLU A 124 27.96 -33.97 4.51
CA GLU A 124 28.70 -35.04 5.18
C GLU A 124 27.77 -35.69 6.23
N ALA A 125 27.54 -37.00 6.12
CA ALA A 125 26.91 -37.80 7.18
C ALA A 125 27.97 -38.32 8.15
N PRO A 126 27.60 -38.66 9.40
CA PRO A 126 27.56 -40.09 9.72
C PRO A 126 26.37 -40.55 10.59
N GLU A 127 26.25 -41.87 10.74
CA GLU A 127 25.08 -42.66 11.17
C GLU A 127 25.25 -43.25 12.63
N PRO A 128 24.58 -44.34 13.12
CA PRO A 128 24.03 -44.48 14.49
C PRO A 128 24.91 -45.43 15.40
N PRO A 129 24.47 -46.18 16.46
CA PRO A 129 23.15 -46.80 16.83
C PRO A 129 22.24 -45.92 17.72
N ALA A 130 21.02 -46.26 18.18
CA ALA A 130 20.13 -47.46 18.16
C ALA A 130 20.36 -48.59 19.21
N ASP A 131 19.48 -48.64 20.23
CA ASP A 131 19.07 -49.80 21.06
C ASP A 131 17.86 -49.35 21.93
N ALA A 132 16.89 -50.14 22.39
CA ALA A 132 16.11 -51.31 21.95
C ALA A 132 15.34 -51.82 23.20
N ALA A 133 14.03 -52.11 23.08
CA ALA A 133 13.14 -52.83 24.04
C ALA A 133 13.13 -52.41 25.54
N SER A 134 12.02 -51.92 26.11
CA SER A 134 10.78 -52.65 26.48
C SER A 134 10.95 -53.76 27.54
N ASP A 135 10.49 -53.50 28.77
CA ASP A 135 9.72 -54.46 29.59
C ASP A 135 9.10 -53.78 30.82
N GLY A 136 8.10 -54.41 31.47
CA GLY A 136 7.80 -54.14 32.89
C GLY A 136 6.41 -53.58 33.28
N SER A 137 5.38 -54.41 33.10
CA SER A 137 4.09 -54.46 33.82
C SER A 137 3.90 -53.70 35.17
N SER A 138 2.74 -53.01 35.27
CA SER A 138 1.81 -52.89 36.43
C SER A 138 2.25 -53.33 37.85
N ALA A 139 2.05 -52.46 38.86
CA ALA A 139 1.18 -52.74 40.04
C ALA A 139 1.07 -51.62 41.13
N VAL A 140 -0.16 -51.30 41.53
CA VAL A 140 -0.67 -51.20 42.93
C VAL A 140 -0.13 -50.12 43.93
N ALA A 141 -0.90 -49.02 44.00
CA ALA A 141 -1.66 -48.50 45.17
C ALA A 141 -1.05 -47.79 46.41
N SER A 142 -1.91 -46.95 47.00
CA SER A 142 -1.94 -46.41 48.40
C SER A 142 -0.95 -45.25 48.73
N GLN A 143 -1.30 -44.24 49.57
CA GLN A 143 -2.52 -43.94 50.33
C GLN A 143 -2.56 -42.46 50.82
N ARG A 144 -3.77 -41.89 51.03
CA ARG A 144 -4.27 -40.94 52.09
C ARG A 144 -3.36 -39.78 52.61
N ALA A 145 -3.87 -38.65 53.12
CA ALA A 145 -5.16 -38.25 53.70
C ALA A 145 -5.39 -36.72 53.49
N SER A 146 -6.59 -36.18 53.24
CA SER A 146 -7.66 -35.74 54.18
C SER A 146 -7.54 -34.31 54.75
N VAL A 147 -8.73 -33.72 55.02
CA VAL A 147 -9.05 -32.43 55.69
C VAL A 147 -8.89 -31.17 54.80
N GLU A 148 -9.80 -30.18 54.72
CA GLU A 148 -11.27 -30.02 54.94
C GLU A 148 -11.70 -28.73 54.14
N ASN A 149 -12.87 -28.53 53.50
CA ASN A 149 -14.32 -28.49 53.87
C ASN A 149 -14.88 -27.03 53.88
N GLY A 150 -16.12 -26.86 53.40
CA GLY A 150 -16.89 -25.60 53.35
C GLY A 150 -16.70 -24.75 52.08
N GLN A 151 -17.74 -24.22 51.42
CA GLN A 151 -19.18 -24.49 51.54
C GLN A 151 -19.88 -23.96 50.27
N ALA A 152 -20.98 -24.59 49.84
CA ALA A 152 -21.75 -24.14 48.67
C ALA A 152 -23.02 -23.41 49.11
N GLU A 153 -23.38 -22.29 48.48
CA GLU A 153 -24.78 -21.83 48.48
C GLU A 153 -25.16 -20.89 47.33
N ALA A 154 -26.38 -21.10 46.84
CA ALA A 154 -27.32 -20.18 46.18
C ALA A 154 -26.86 -19.25 45.02
N GLN A 155 -27.31 -19.60 43.81
CA GLN A 155 -27.81 -18.60 42.85
C GLN A 155 -29.12 -17.97 43.37
N PRO A 156 -29.47 -16.76 42.93
CA PRO A 156 -30.85 -16.55 42.49
C PRO A 156 -31.02 -15.74 41.19
N GLY A 157 -31.86 -16.28 40.31
CA GLY A 157 -33.03 -15.55 39.76
C GLY A 157 -32.86 -14.18 39.11
N VAL A 158 -32.70 -14.20 37.78
CA VAL A 158 -33.36 -13.32 36.78
C VAL A 158 -34.18 -12.13 37.33
N ARG A 159 -33.74 -10.91 36.99
CA ARG A 159 -34.66 -9.78 36.72
C ARG A 159 -34.10 -8.88 35.62
N GLY A 160 -34.72 -8.91 34.45
CA GLY A 160 -34.39 -7.98 33.36
C GLY A 160 -35.19 -6.69 33.48
N SER A 161 -34.55 -5.54 33.21
CA SER A 161 -35.20 -4.31 32.77
C SER A 161 -34.20 -3.28 32.25
N HIS A 162 -34.28 -3.02 30.94
CA HIS A 162 -33.91 -1.78 30.24
C HIS A 162 -32.47 -1.22 30.37
N THR A 163 -31.69 -1.46 29.31
CA THR A 163 -30.68 -0.49 28.85
C THR A 163 -31.35 0.79 28.33
N PRO A 164 -31.02 1.98 28.82
CA PRO A 164 -31.16 3.21 28.04
C PRO A 164 -30.18 3.14 26.86
N GLY A 165 -30.65 3.47 25.65
CA GLY A 165 -29.79 3.56 24.48
C GLY A 165 -28.97 4.84 24.49
N GLU A 166 -27.86 4.87 25.22
CA GLU A 166 -26.89 5.96 25.13
C GLU A 166 -26.37 6.09 23.69
N PRO A 167 -26.33 7.31 23.11
CA PRO A 167 -25.85 7.53 21.76
C PRO A 167 -24.37 7.16 21.64
N ALA A 168 -23.99 6.55 20.51
CA ALA A 168 -22.64 6.02 20.30
C ALA A 168 -21.50 7.05 20.51
N GLY A 169 -21.77 8.34 20.35
CA GLY A 169 -20.82 9.42 20.64
C GLY A 169 -20.44 9.54 22.12
N GLU A 170 -21.35 9.31 23.06
CA GLU A 170 -21.07 9.38 24.50
C GLU A 170 -20.19 8.21 24.94
N ARG A 171 -20.44 7.01 24.40
CA ARG A 171 -19.56 5.84 24.59
C ARG A 171 -18.16 6.08 24.05
N GLN A 172 -18.03 6.76 22.92
CA GLN A 172 -16.71 7.07 22.36
C GLN A 172 -15.98 8.17 23.14
N GLN A 173 -16.68 9.18 23.66
CA GLN A 173 -16.10 10.20 24.54
C GLN A 173 -15.68 9.64 25.91
N THR A 174 -16.50 8.77 26.50
CA THR A 174 -16.16 8.09 27.78
C THR A 174 -14.98 7.15 27.63
N LEU A 175 -14.92 6.35 26.56
CA LEU A 175 -13.72 5.55 26.23
C LEU A 175 -12.48 6.42 26.00
N GLN A 176 -12.61 7.55 25.29
CA GLN A 176 -11.49 8.47 25.08
C GLN A 176 -11.01 9.13 26.38
N GLY A 177 -11.94 9.50 27.27
CA GLY A 177 -11.63 9.99 28.62
C GLY A 177 -10.95 8.94 29.51
N ALA A 178 -11.41 7.68 29.45
CA ALA A 178 -10.78 6.57 30.15
C ALA A 178 -9.34 6.34 29.69
N LEU A 179 -9.10 6.27 28.37
CA LEU A 179 -7.75 6.12 27.80
C LEU A 179 -6.80 7.28 28.15
N LEU A 180 -7.32 8.51 28.21
CA LEU A 180 -6.52 9.67 28.65
C LEU A 180 -6.17 9.60 30.15
N ASN A 181 -7.10 9.11 30.99
CA ASN A 181 -6.85 8.90 32.42
C ASN A 181 -5.86 7.76 32.67
N GLU A 182 -5.98 6.63 31.96
CA GLU A 182 -5.01 5.53 32.00
C GLU A 182 -3.61 5.99 31.56
N LEU A 183 -3.52 6.78 30.48
CA LEU A 183 -2.25 7.35 30.02
C LEU A 183 -1.67 8.39 31.00
N ALA A 184 -2.51 9.12 31.73
CA ALA A 184 -2.07 10.00 32.82
C ALA A 184 -1.56 9.20 34.03
N ALA A 185 -2.26 8.13 34.43
CA ALA A 185 -1.84 7.22 35.50
C ALA A 185 -0.50 6.55 35.17
N ALA A 186 -0.37 5.95 33.98
CA ALA A 186 0.88 5.34 33.51
C ALA A 186 2.05 6.33 33.47
N ARG A 187 1.81 7.60 33.11
CA ARG A 187 2.83 8.67 33.19
C ARG A 187 3.25 8.97 34.62
N MET A 188 2.31 8.97 35.58
CA MET A 188 2.60 9.17 37.01
C MET A 188 3.36 7.98 37.60
N GLU A 189 3.02 6.75 37.25
CA GLU A 189 3.75 5.54 37.66
C GLU A 189 5.19 5.55 37.12
N ILE A 190 5.38 5.91 35.85
CA ILE A 190 6.72 6.08 35.26
C ILE A 190 7.50 7.20 35.96
N ALA A 191 6.84 8.29 36.38
CA ALA A 191 7.48 9.36 37.13
C ALA A 191 7.89 8.91 38.55
N ALA A 192 7.03 8.15 39.24
CA ALA A 192 7.33 7.57 40.55
C ALA A 192 8.49 6.58 40.47
N ALA A 193 8.47 5.62 39.54
CA ALA A 193 9.54 4.65 39.32
C ALA A 193 10.89 5.34 38.97
N ARG A 194 10.84 6.47 38.24
CA ARG A 194 12.04 7.30 37.99
C ARG A 194 12.56 7.98 39.25
N ALA A 195 11.67 8.50 40.10
CA ALA A 195 12.05 9.12 41.38
C ALA A 195 12.68 8.09 42.33
N GLU A 196 12.10 6.89 42.44
CA GLU A 196 12.65 5.77 43.21
C GLU A 196 14.02 5.32 42.68
N ALA A 197 14.16 5.18 41.36
CA ALA A 197 15.45 4.84 40.75
C ALA A 197 16.54 5.90 40.98
N LEU A 198 16.16 7.19 41.06
CA LEU A 198 17.08 8.27 41.44
C LEU A 198 17.45 8.21 42.93
N ALA A 199 16.48 7.95 43.81
CA ALA A 199 16.73 7.77 45.24
C ALA A 199 17.67 6.58 45.51
N ALA A 200 17.43 5.42 44.88
CA ALA A 200 18.27 4.23 44.98
C ALA A 200 19.70 4.44 44.43
N ARG A 201 19.86 5.24 43.38
CA ARG A 201 21.19 5.65 42.89
C ARG A 201 21.91 6.57 43.90
N GLN A 202 21.17 7.41 44.61
CA GLN A 202 21.76 8.33 45.59
C GLN A 202 22.15 7.60 46.89
N THR A 203 21.37 6.63 47.36
CA THR A 203 21.78 5.76 48.49
C THR A 203 23.02 4.95 48.13
N ALA A 204 23.04 4.28 46.97
CA ALA A 204 24.22 3.54 46.51
C ALA A 204 25.49 4.40 46.41
N ARG A 205 25.37 5.67 45.97
CA ARG A 205 26.48 6.64 45.99
C ARG A 205 26.94 6.99 47.41
N ASN A 206 26.00 7.24 48.33
CA ASN A 206 26.32 7.55 49.71
C ASN A 206 27.00 6.36 50.42
N ASP A 207 26.57 5.15 50.15
CA ASP A 207 27.16 3.93 50.73
C ASP A 207 28.52 3.60 50.12
N ALA A 208 28.73 3.85 48.82
CA ALA A 208 30.06 3.80 48.20
C ALA A 208 31.01 4.85 48.80
N ALA A 209 30.53 6.07 49.07
CA ALA A 209 31.32 7.11 49.73
C ALA A 209 31.71 6.71 51.16
N ARG A 210 30.77 6.18 51.96
CA ARG A 210 31.03 5.62 53.29
C ARG A 210 32.04 4.48 53.25
N HIS A 211 31.90 3.55 52.30
CA HIS A 211 32.84 2.44 52.14
C HIS A 211 34.26 2.93 51.82
N ASN A 212 34.40 3.89 50.90
CA ASN A 212 35.70 4.48 50.58
C ASN A 212 36.31 5.23 51.77
N GLN A 213 35.50 5.94 52.58
CA GLN A 213 35.96 6.59 53.80
C GLN A 213 36.41 5.58 54.87
N ASN A 214 35.67 4.48 55.04
CA ASN A 214 36.06 3.38 55.92
C ASN A 214 37.36 2.72 55.46
N LEU A 215 37.53 2.50 54.14
CA LEU A 215 38.77 1.97 53.56
C LEU A 215 39.96 2.92 53.82
N ALA A 216 39.77 4.23 53.68
CA ALA A 216 40.80 5.23 53.96
C ALA A 216 41.23 5.24 55.44
N THR A 217 40.27 5.20 56.37
CA THR A 217 40.58 5.12 57.81
C THR A 217 41.22 3.78 58.20
N ALA A 218 40.85 2.67 57.56
CA ALA A 218 41.49 1.37 57.75
C ALA A 218 42.96 1.39 57.27
N ARG A 219 43.25 2.02 56.12
CA ARG A 219 44.63 2.24 55.63
C ARG A 219 45.44 3.08 56.61
N GLN A 220 44.90 4.20 57.10
CA GLN A 220 45.57 5.04 58.10
C GLN A 220 45.90 4.29 59.40
N ARG A 221 45.01 3.38 59.85
CA ARG A 221 45.27 2.51 61.01
C ARG A 221 46.36 1.48 60.72
N ALA A 222 46.37 0.88 59.53
CA ALA A 222 47.45 -0.03 59.12
C ALA A 222 48.81 0.69 59.07
N ASP A 223 48.87 1.89 58.49
CA ASP A 223 50.08 2.72 58.45
C ASP A 223 50.58 3.09 59.86
N ALA A 224 49.67 3.31 60.82
CA ALA A 224 50.04 3.55 62.22
C ALA A 224 50.64 2.30 62.87
N LEU A 225 50.01 1.13 62.72
CA LEU A 225 50.53 -0.14 63.25
C LEU A 225 51.90 -0.51 62.64
N VAL A 226 52.14 -0.20 61.37
CA VAL A 226 53.46 -0.39 60.74
C VAL A 226 54.52 0.48 61.42
N ARG A 227 54.23 1.76 61.69
CA ARG A 227 55.15 2.65 62.41
C ARG A 227 55.42 2.17 63.85
N GLU A 228 54.41 1.67 64.55
CA GLU A 228 54.57 1.08 65.89
C GLU A 228 55.44 -0.19 65.86
N LEU A 229 55.25 -1.06 64.87
CA LEU A 229 56.09 -2.25 64.67
C LEU A 229 57.55 -1.88 64.37
N ASP A 230 57.79 -0.86 63.55
CA ASP A 230 59.14 -0.39 63.25
C ASP A 230 59.80 0.29 64.46
N ALA A 231 59.04 1.04 65.27
CA ALA A 231 59.52 1.56 66.55
C ALA A 231 59.92 0.41 67.51
N MET A 232 59.06 -0.59 67.70
CA MET A 232 59.39 -1.77 68.53
C MET A 232 60.60 -2.55 68.01
N ARG A 233 60.79 -2.63 66.68
CA ARG A 233 62.00 -3.23 66.09
C ARG A 233 63.26 -2.43 66.46
N THR A 234 63.20 -1.09 66.43
CA THR A 234 64.32 -0.25 66.88
C THR A 234 64.60 -0.41 68.37
N ASP A 235 63.58 -0.39 69.22
CA ASP A 235 63.73 -0.57 70.68
C ASP A 235 64.37 -1.91 71.02
N ARG A 236 63.89 -3.00 70.39
CA ARG A 236 64.50 -4.34 70.52
C ARG A 236 65.98 -4.33 70.11
N GLY A 237 66.34 -3.67 69.01
CA GLY A 237 67.74 -3.51 68.61
C GLY A 237 68.60 -2.79 69.66
N THR A 238 68.05 -1.78 70.36
CA THR A 238 68.78 -1.13 71.47
C THR A 238 68.91 -2.03 72.70
N LEU A 239 67.92 -2.88 72.98
CA LEU A 239 67.97 -3.85 74.08
C LEU A 239 68.96 -4.97 73.80
N GLU A 240 69.02 -5.47 72.56
CA GLU A 240 70.03 -6.44 72.11
C GLU A 240 71.45 -5.87 72.26
N GLN A 241 71.69 -4.60 71.87
CA GLN A 241 72.97 -3.93 72.10
C GLN A 241 73.34 -3.81 73.60
N LYS A 242 72.38 -3.45 74.46
CA LYS A 242 72.59 -3.38 75.91
C LYS A 242 72.91 -4.75 76.51
N LEU A 243 72.27 -5.82 76.04
CA LEU A 243 72.56 -7.18 76.47
C LEU A 243 73.99 -7.61 76.10
N PHE A 244 74.45 -7.31 74.88
CA PHE A 244 75.83 -7.58 74.47
C PHE A 244 76.87 -6.77 75.28
N ALA A 245 76.55 -5.54 75.69
CA ALA A 245 77.40 -4.75 76.58
C ALA A 245 77.50 -5.40 77.97
N ALA A 246 76.36 -5.73 78.59
CA ALA A 246 76.31 -6.37 79.91
C ALA A 246 77.03 -7.73 79.94
N LEU A 247 76.88 -8.55 78.89
CA LEU A 247 77.60 -9.83 78.77
C LEU A 247 79.13 -9.64 78.72
N ARG A 248 79.63 -8.58 78.08
CA ARG A 248 81.07 -8.24 78.13
C ARG A 248 81.55 -7.85 79.52
N GLU A 249 80.74 -7.12 80.28
CA GLU A 249 81.07 -6.75 81.67
C GLU A 249 81.12 -7.98 82.58
N VAL A 250 80.18 -8.91 82.43
CA VAL A 250 80.18 -10.19 83.16
C VAL A 250 81.42 -11.03 82.83
N ASP A 251 81.84 -11.10 81.57
CA ASP A 251 83.05 -11.83 81.17
C ASP A 251 84.35 -11.14 81.66
N ALA A 252 84.36 -9.80 81.77
CA ALA A 252 85.45 -9.05 82.38
C ALA A 252 85.54 -9.32 83.89
N LEU A 253 84.41 -9.28 84.60
CA LEU A 253 84.32 -9.65 86.02
C LEU A 253 84.75 -11.11 86.25
N ARG A 254 84.29 -12.06 85.42
CA ARG A 254 84.67 -13.47 85.51
C ARG A 254 86.18 -13.68 85.41
N LYS A 255 86.85 -12.96 84.50
CA LYS A 255 88.32 -13.00 84.35
C LYS A 255 89.07 -12.43 85.56
N SER A 256 88.43 -11.57 86.37
CA SER A 256 89.04 -11.02 87.59
C SER A 256 88.94 -11.94 88.82
N VAL A 257 88.19 -13.05 88.74
CA VAL A 257 87.86 -13.94 89.89
C VAL A 257 88.67 -15.25 89.91
N GLN A 258 89.52 -15.51 88.92
CA GLN A 258 90.56 -16.55 88.98
C GLN A 258 91.94 -15.90 89.20
N PRO A 259 92.84 -16.41 90.09
CA PRO A 259 92.87 -17.76 90.66
C PRO A 259 93.03 -17.82 92.22
N ALA A 260 93.33 -19.04 92.69
CA ALA A 260 93.93 -19.41 93.98
C ALA A 260 93.00 -19.69 95.19
N ARG A 261 92.79 -21.00 95.44
CA ARG A 261 93.39 -21.66 96.61
C ARG A 261 93.49 -23.17 96.41
N GLY A 262 94.60 -23.74 96.90
CA GLY A 262 94.83 -25.17 96.98
C GLY A 262 94.95 -25.62 98.44
N ASP A 263 94.64 -26.89 98.64
CA ASP A 263 94.72 -27.75 99.82
C ASP A 263 96.16 -27.97 100.38
N PRO A 264 96.37 -28.78 101.45
CA PRO A 264 95.55 -29.03 102.65
C PRO A 264 96.40 -29.08 103.97
N ALA A 265 95.79 -29.63 105.04
CA ALA A 265 96.36 -30.53 106.06
C ALA A 265 96.51 -29.99 107.51
N ARG A 266 95.87 -30.69 108.46
CA ARG A 266 96.51 -31.76 109.26
C ARG A 266 95.47 -32.51 110.11
N ALA A 267 95.67 -33.82 110.25
CA ALA A 267 94.87 -34.67 111.12
C ALA A 267 95.28 -34.50 112.59
N ASP A 268 94.29 -34.48 113.47
CA ASP A 268 94.27 -34.97 114.86
C ASP A 268 92.92 -34.59 115.52
N HIS A 269 91.83 -34.78 114.78
CA HIS A 269 90.48 -34.37 115.17
C HIS A 269 89.42 -35.46 114.91
N ASP A 270 89.81 -36.65 114.45
CA ASP A 270 89.00 -37.70 113.82
C ASP A 270 87.64 -38.03 114.47
N GLY A 271 87.48 -37.89 115.79
CA GLY A 271 86.17 -38.04 116.46
C GLY A 271 85.23 -36.84 116.27
N ARG A 272 85.77 -35.61 116.29
CA ARG A 272 85.07 -34.37 115.93
C ARG A 272 84.98 -34.21 114.41
N ASP A 273 85.97 -34.68 113.66
CA ASP A 273 85.98 -34.63 112.20
C ASP A 273 85.09 -35.69 111.56
N LEU A 274 84.90 -36.88 112.15
CA LEU A 274 83.82 -37.79 111.70
C LEU A 274 82.44 -37.23 112.03
N ALA A 275 82.28 -36.45 113.11
CA ALA A 275 81.02 -35.77 113.40
C ALA A 275 80.80 -34.57 112.48
N ALA A 276 81.84 -33.78 112.19
CA ALA A 276 81.82 -32.67 111.26
C ALA A 276 81.62 -33.17 109.81
N ALA A 277 82.37 -34.17 109.35
CA ALA A 277 82.19 -34.79 108.05
C ALA A 277 80.82 -35.47 107.92
N ARG A 278 80.22 -36.02 108.99
CA ARG A 278 78.82 -36.49 108.97
C ARG A 278 77.83 -35.31 108.90
N ALA A 279 78.12 -34.19 109.54
CA ALA A 279 77.30 -32.97 109.45
C ALA A 279 77.43 -32.32 108.06
N GLU A 280 78.63 -32.25 107.49
CA GLU A 280 78.91 -31.81 106.13
C GLU A 280 78.29 -32.76 105.11
N LEU A 281 78.36 -34.07 105.29
CA LEU A 281 77.63 -35.04 104.46
C LEU A 281 76.12 -34.84 104.59
N ALA A 282 75.59 -34.50 105.76
CA ALA A 282 74.18 -34.17 105.95
C ALA A 282 73.79 -32.82 105.29
N VAL A 283 74.70 -31.83 105.28
CA VAL A 283 74.53 -30.55 104.58
C VAL A 283 74.60 -30.76 103.06
N MET A 284 75.55 -31.55 102.55
CA MET A 284 75.63 -31.95 101.14
C MET A 284 74.42 -32.79 100.73
N GLN A 285 73.91 -33.67 101.59
CA GLN A 285 72.69 -34.43 101.32
C GLN A 285 71.43 -33.54 101.30
N ARG A 286 71.39 -32.45 102.09
CA ARG A 286 70.37 -31.41 101.94
C ARG A 286 70.56 -30.65 100.63
N GLY A 287 71.73 -30.09 100.37
CA GLY A 287 72.03 -29.40 99.11
C GLY A 287 71.76 -30.24 97.86
N ALA A 288 71.99 -31.56 97.91
CA ALA A 288 71.66 -32.50 96.84
C ALA A 288 70.14 -32.79 96.72
N ARG A 289 69.39 -32.78 97.84
CA ARG A 289 67.93 -32.85 97.82
C ARG A 289 67.34 -31.54 97.30
N ASP A 290 67.78 -30.41 97.83
CA ASP A 290 67.37 -29.05 97.42
C ASP A 290 67.67 -28.83 95.93
N ALA A 291 68.86 -29.24 95.44
CA ALA A 291 69.20 -29.21 94.02
C ALA A 291 68.37 -30.21 93.18
N SER A 292 68.04 -31.39 93.72
CA SER A 292 67.13 -32.33 93.05
C SER A 292 65.68 -31.84 93.01
N GLU A 293 65.25 -31.05 93.99
CA GLU A 293 63.92 -30.41 94.04
C GLU A 293 63.87 -29.23 93.07
N GLN A 294 64.92 -28.41 93.00
CA GLN A 294 65.07 -27.38 91.98
C GLN A 294 65.12 -27.97 90.56
N ALA A 295 65.86 -29.06 90.35
CA ALA A 295 65.91 -29.76 89.06
C ALA A 295 64.54 -30.34 88.65
N ARG A 296 63.75 -30.84 89.62
CA ARG A 296 62.36 -31.27 89.37
C ARG A 296 61.45 -30.09 89.04
N ALA A 297 61.47 -29.01 89.83
CA ALA A 297 60.68 -27.82 89.56
C ALA A 297 60.99 -27.19 88.18
N VAL A 298 62.26 -27.18 87.76
CA VAL A 298 62.66 -26.78 86.40
C VAL A 298 62.16 -27.77 85.35
N ALA A 299 62.24 -29.07 85.59
CA ALA A 299 61.71 -30.08 84.67
C ALA A 299 60.18 -29.98 84.51
N ASP A 300 59.45 -29.73 85.60
CA ASP A 300 58.00 -29.56 85.61
C ASP A 300 57.58 -28.30 84.84
N MET A 301 58.22 -27.14 85.10
CA MET A 301 57.99 -25.92 84.30
C MET A 301 58.31 -26.12 82.81
N MET A 302 59.39 -26.84 82.48
CA MET A 302 59.73 -27.14 81.08
C MET A 302 58.73 -28.12 80.44
N ALA A 303 58.14 -29.02 81.22
CA ALA A 303 57.05 -29.90 80.77
C ALA A 303 55.76 -29.12 80.51
N GLU A 304 55.40 -28.17 81.38
CA GLU A 304 54.27 -27.24 81.18
C GLU A 304 54.47 -26.37 79.92
N GLN A 305 55.65 -25.77 79.73
CA GLN A 305 55.98 -25.01 78.53
C GLN A 305 55.90 -25.88 77.26
N ALA A 306 56.40 -27.13 77.32
CA ALA A 306 56.31 -28.07 76.22
C ALA A 306 54.85 -28.49 75.91
N GLN A 307 53.96 -28.51 76.90
CA GLN A 307 52.52 -28.74 76.70
C GLN A 307 51.83 -27.51 76.09
N ALA A 308 52.13 -26.30 76.57
CA ALA A 308 51.60 -25.05 76.03
C ALA A 308 51.99 -24.86 74.54
N LEU A 309 53.25 -25.15 74.18
CA LEU A 309 53.70 -25.13 72.78
C LEU A 309 52.99 -26.18 71.90
N LYS A 310 52.69 -27.37 72.44
CA LYS A 310 51.88 -28.38 71.73
C LYS A 310 50.44 -27.92 71.51
N GLN A 311 49.85 -27.20 72.47
CA GLN A 311 48.51 -26.61 72.34
C GLN A 311 48.49 -25.49 71.29
N GLN A 312 49.44 -24.54 71.35
CA GLN A 312 49.57 -23.50 70.33
C GLN A 312 49.78 -24.07 68.92
N ARG A 313 50.59 -25.13 68.80
CA ARG A 313 50.79 -25.80 67.51
C ARG A 313 49.52 -26.43 66.97
N ARG A 314 48.71 -27.09 67.80
CA ARG A 314 47.40 -27.62 67.42
C ARG A 314 46.43 -26.51 66.99
N GLN A 315 46.38 -25.40 67.73
CA GLN A 315 45.56 -24.24 67.36
C GLN A 315 46.01 -23.62 66.04
N ALA A 316 47.31 -23.55 65.76
CA ALA A 316 47.84 -23.07 64.49
C ALA A 316 47.53 -24.04 63.33
N GLU A 317 47.56 -25.36 63.57
CA GLU A 317 47.17 -26.39 62.61
C GLU A 317 45.65 -26.34 62.30
N GLU A 318 44.79 -26.13 63.32
CA GLU A 318 43.34 -25.94 63.18
C GLU A 318 43.01 -24.66 62.40
N LEU A 319 43.61 -23.51 62.78
CA LEU A 319 43.44 -22.24 62.05
C LEU A 319 43.96 -22.29 60.61
N ALA A 320 44.98 -23.11 60.32
CA ALA A 320 45.47 -23.30 58.96
C ALA A 320 44.45 -24.07 58.10
N LEU A 321 43.81 -25.10 58.66
CA LEU A 321 42.73 -25.85 57.99
C LEU A 321 41.51 -24.96 57.74
N ASP A 322 41.07 -24.17 58.73
CA ASP A 322 39.97 -23.21 58.57
C ASP A 322 40.28 -22.17 57.48
N LEU A 323 41.52 -21.70 57.41
CA LEU A 323 41.96 -20.74 56.40
C LEU A 323 42.01 -21.36 55.00
N GLU A 324 42.39 -22.64 54.86
CA GLU A 324 42.32 -23.38 53.59
C GLU A 324 40.85 -23.59 53.15
N VAL A 325 39.96 -23.97 54.08
CA VAL A 325 38.51 -24.07 53.83
C VAL A 325 37.95 -22.71 53.37
N ALA A 326 38.27 -21.62 54.07
CA ALA A 326 37.84 -20.27 53.70
C ALA A 326 38.37 -19.86 52.32
N GLN A 327 39.62 -20.17 51.98
CA GLN A 327 40.17 -19.94 50.65
C GLN A 327 39.45 -20.76 49.56
N SER A 328 39.10 -22.03 49.85
CA SER A 328 38.34 -22.87 48.92
C SER A 328 36.94 -22.29 48.66
N GLN A 329 36.27 -21.79 49.71
CA GLN A 329 34.97 -21.13 49.60
C GLN A 329 35.06 -19.83 48.79
N VAL A 330 36.07 -18.99 49.02
CA VAL A 330 36.30 -17.76 48.23
C VAL A 330 36.58 -18.07 46.76
N LYS A 331 37.35 -19.13 46.46
CA LYS A 331 37.55 -19.62 45.08
C LYS A 331 36.23 -20.08 44.45
N GLY A 332 35.42 -20.85 45.18
CA GLY A 332 34.10 -21.31 44.73
C GLY A 332 33.10 -20.16 44.49
N LEU A 333 33.08 -19.15 45.37
CA LEU A 333 32.26 -17.95 45.20
C LEU A 333 32.71 -17.10 44.00
N LYS A 334 34.02 -16.96 43.78
CA LYS A 334 34.55 -16.30 42.57
C LYS A 334 34.15 -17.04 41.30
N ALA A 335 34.26 -18.38 41.27
CA ALA A 335 33.82 -19.18 40.12
C ALA A 335 32.32 -19.02 39.83
N LYS A 336 31.47 -19.03 40.88
CA LYS A 336 30.03 -18.75 40.75
C LYS A 336 29.74 -17.34 40.23
N ALA A 337 30.48 -16.33 40.69
CA ALA A 337 30.35 -14.97 40.19
C ALA A 337 30.71 -14.88 38.70
N THR A 338 31.82 -15.50 38.27
CA THR A 338 32.19 -15.53 36.84
C THR A 338 31.15 -16.26 35.99
N LEU A 339 30.56 -17.37 36.47
CA LEU A 339 29.48 -18.06 35.76
C LEU A 339 28.24 -17.18 35.62
N ALA A 340 27.79 -16.52 36.69
CA ALA A 340 26.65 -15.61 36.66
C ALA A 340 26.87 -14.40 35.73
N ASP A 341 28.11 -13.94 35.55
CA ASP A 341 28.42 -12.88 34.60
C ASP A 341 28.46 -13.38 33.13
N HIS A 342 28.88 -14.63 32.89
CA HIS A 342 28.76 -15.26 31.57
C HIS A 342 27.30 -15.54 31.20
N GLU A 343 26.48 -16.01 32.15
CA GLU A 343 25.03 -16.19 31.96
C GLU A 343 24.33 -14.87 31.61
N LYS A 344 24.68 -13.77 32.30
CA LYS A 344 24.19 -12.42 31.95
C LYS A 344 24.65 -11.97 30.57
N ALA A 345 25.92 -12.24 30.20
CA ALA A 345 26.43 -11.90 28.87
C ALA A 345 25.66 -12.65 27.78
N ALA A 346 25.49 -13.98 27.92
CA ALA A 346 24.70 -14.80 27.01
C ALA A 346 23.22 -14.37 26.94
N MET A 347 22.61 -14.00 28.07
CA MET A 347 21.24 -13.47 28.12
C MET A 347 21.12 -12.11 27.41
N LEU A 348 22.14 -11.25 27.54
CA LEU A 348 22.20 -9.98 26.80
C LEU A 348 22.39 -10.22 25.32
N GLU A 349 23.27 -11.13 24.89
CA GLU A 349 23.47 -11.48 23.49
C GLU A 349 22.20 -12.05 22.86
N ALA A 350 21.52 -12.98 23.53
CA ALA A 350 20.21 -13.50 23.12
C ALA A 350 19.15 -12.38 23.02
N ARG A 351 19.17 -11.40 23.93
CA ARG A 351 18.29 -10.23 23.84
C ARG A 351 18.63 -9.32 22.66
N HIS A 352 19.90 -9.16 22.31
CA HIS A 352 20.32 -8.38 21.15
C HIS A 352 19.98 -9.09 19.83
N SER A 353 20.12 -10.42 19.75
CA SER A 353 19.72 -11.19 18.56
C SER A 353 18.20 -11.18 18.36
N MET A 354 17.41 -11.32 19.44
CA MET A 354 15.95 -11.12 19.39
C MET A 354 15.57 -9.68 19.02
N ALA A 355 16.29 -8.67 19.51
CA ALA A 355 16.04 -7.28 19.13
C ALA A 355 16.37 -7.02 17.64
N ALA A 356 17.42 -7.66 17.12
CA ALA A 356 17.78 -7.59 15.71
C ALA A 356 16.72 -8.25 14.82
N SER A 357 16.27 -9.47 15.14
CA SER A 357 15.23 -10.15 14.36
C SER A 357 13.88 -9.44 14.40
N VAL A 358 13.52 -8.83 15.55
CA VAL A 358 12.33 -7.96 15.64
C VAL A 358 12.49 -6.71 14.78
N ALA A 359 13.67 -6.07 14.75
CA ALA A 359 13.94 -4.92 13.90
C ALA A 359 13.91 -5.26 12.40
N GLU A 360 14.37 -6.45 12.02
CA GLU A 360 14.27 -6.97 10.65
C GLU A 360 12.82 -7.26 10.25
N ALA A 361 12.04 -7.90 11.12
CA ALA A 361 10.61 -8.13 10.91
C ALA A 361 9.82 -6.81 10.80
N GLN A 362 10.19 -5.78 11.58
CA GLN A 362 9.61 -4.43 11.47
C GLN A 362 9.93 -3.77 10.12
N ARG A 363 11.18 -3.84 9.65
CA ARG A 363 11.57 -3.33 8.33
C ARG A 363 10.81 -4.02 7.20
N ALA A 364 10.69 -5.35 7.24
CA ALA A 364 9.92 -6.10 6.26
C ALA A 364 8.43 -5.69 6.25
N LEU A 365 7.83 -5.47 7.44
CA LEU A 365 6.45 -4.97 7.56
C LEU A 365 6.29 -3.56 6.96
N ASP A 366 7.24 -2.66 7.19
CA ASP A 366 7.21 -1.29 6.66
C ASP A 366 7.48 -1.25 5.14
N GLU A 367 8.30 -2.16 4.61
CA GLU A 367 8.44 -2.37 3.17
C GLU A 367 7.13 -2.84 2.52
N GLU A 368 6.42 -3.80 3.13
CA GLU A 368 5.10 -4.24 2.64
C GLU A 368 4.04 -3.14 2.75
N ARG A 369 4.05 -2.32 3.81
CA ARG A 369 3.20 -1.12 3.91
C ARG A 369 3.48 -0.14 2.78
N HIS A 370 4.74 0.15 2.48
CA HIS A 370 5.12 1.02 1.37
C HIS A 370 4.83 0.41 -0.02
N LYS A 371 4.72 -0.91 -0.15
CA LYS A 371 4.19 -1.57 -1.37
C LYS A 371 2.66 -1.40 -1.44
N ALA A 372 1.94 -1.67 -0.35
CA ALA A 372 0.49 -1.48 -0.27
C ALA A 372 0.06 -0.04 -0.58
N GLU A 373 0.71 0.96 0.01
CA GLU A 373 0.47 2.38 -0.30
C GLU A 373 0.68 2.73 -1.79
N ARG A 374 1.64 2.08 -2.46
CA ARG A 374 1.87 2.27 -3.90
C ARG A 374 0.72 1.67 -4.71
N PHE A 375 0.30 0.45 -4.38
CA PHE A 375 -0.86 -0.17 -5.04
C PHE A 375 -2.17 0.59 -4.78
N GLU A 376 -2.36 1.19 -3.61
CA GLU A 376 -3.50 2.07 -3.33
C GLU A 376 -3.47 3.33 -4.20
N ARG A 377 -2.30 4.00 -4.31
CA ARG A 377 -2.13 5.15 -5.21
C ARG A 377 -2.42 4.77 -6.66
N GLU A 378 -1.88 3.65 -7.13
CA GLU A 378 -2.15 3.12 -8.48
C GLU A 378 -3.63 2.79 -8.71
N LEU A 379 -4.31 2.18 -7.73
CA LEU A 379 -5.76 1.93 -7.76
C LEU A 379 -6.57 3.23 -7.82
N THR A 380 -6.20 4.27 -7.07
CA THR A 380 -6.90 5.57 -7.14
C THR A 380 -6.67 6.25 -8.49
N ALA A 381 -5.46 6.21 -9.04
CA ALA A 381 -5.17 6.72 -10.38
C ALA A 381 -5.93 5.95 -11.46
N ALA A 382 -5.98 4.61 -11.39
CA ALA A 382 -6.75 3.78 -12.30
C ALA A 382 -8.26 4.05 -12.24
N ARG A 383 -8.81 4.32 -11.05
CA ARG A 383 -10.21 4.75 -10.91
C ARG A 383 -10.44 6.11 -11.56
N GLN A 384 -9.56 7.08 -11.34
CA GLN A 384 -9.63 8.41 -11.96
C GLN A 384 -9.55 8.34 -13.49
N THR A 385 -8.68 7.50 -14.07
CA THR A 385 -8.61 7.33 -15.53
C THR A 385 -9.84 6.63 -16.08
N ILE A 386 -10.39 5.63 -15.38
CA ILE A 386 -11.67 5.00 -15.75
C ILE A 386 -12.82 6.03 -15.77
N ASP A 387 -12.91 6.91 -14.77
CA ASP A 387 -13.99 7.91 -14.70
C ASP A 387 -13.79 9.05 -15.72
N ALA A 388 -12.54 9.44 -16.01
CA ALA A 388 -12.22 10.33 -17.13
C ALA A 388 -12.58 9.69 -18.49
N LEU A 389 -12.33 8.39 -18.68
CA LEU A 389 -12.73 7.67 -19.89
C LEU A 389 -14.26 7.58 -20.02
N LYS A 390 -15.00 7.25 -18.96
CA LYS A 390 -16.48 7.25 -18.96
C LYS A 390 -17.04 8.61 -19.37
N THR A 391 -16.63 9.69 -18.69
CA THR A 391 -17.09 11.04 -19.01
C THR A 391 -16.75 11.46 -20.44
N SER A 392 -15.57 11.09 -20.96
CA SER A 392 -15.23 11.31 -22.38
C SER A 392 -16.12 10.50 -23.35
N ALA A 393 -16.51 9.28 -22.98
CA ALA A 393 -17.37 8.42 -23.78
C ALA A 393 -18.83 8.92 -23.79
N ASP A 394 -19.33 9.40 -22.65
CA ASP A 394 -20.66 10.02 -22.53
C ASP A 394 -20.75 11.31 -23.34
N LEU A 395 -19.73 12.17 -23.28
CA LEU A 395 -19.62 13.37 -24.13
C LEU A 395 -19.56 13.01 -25.62
N ALA A 396 -18.79 11.98 -26.00
CA ALA A 396 -18.74 11.50 -27.37
C ALA A 396 -20.07 10.89 -27.84
N ALA A 397 -20.82 10.23 -26.95
CA ALA A 397 -22.16 9.73 -27.23
C ALA A 397 -23.16 10.87 -27.44
N ALA A 398 -23.15 11.89 -26.56
CA ALA A 398 -23.98 13.09 -26.71
C ALA A 398 -23.70 13.80 -28.05
N ALA A 399 -22.43 14.09 -28.36
CA ALA A 399 -22.03 14.71 -29.62
C ALA A 399 -22.46 13.90 -30.86
N ARG A 400 -22.43 12.56 -30.79
CA ARG A 400 -22.97 11.69 -31.86
C ARG A 400 -24.49 11.83 -31.99
N THR A 401 -25.24 11.92 -30.88
CA THR A 401 -26.70 12.13 -30.96
C THR A 401 -27.06 13.50 -31.55
N ASP A 402 -26.30 14.54 -31.24
CA ASP A 402 -26.52 15.88 -31.80
C ASP A 402 -26.15 15.94 -33.28
N ALA A 403 -25.02 15.36 -33.69
CA ALA A 403 -24.66 15.23 -35.11
C ALA A 403 -25.71 14.44 -35.93
N ILE A 404 -26.36 13.43 -35.33
CA ILE A 404 -27.48 12.71 -35.96
C ILE A 404 -28.71 13.63 -36.09
N ARG A 405 -29.05 14.42 -35.07
CA ARG A 405 -30.16 15.39 -35.11
C ARG A 405 -29.91 16.46 -36.17
N GLU A 406 -28.72 17.05 -36.21
CA GLU A 406 -28.32 18.04 -37.22
C GLU A 406 -28.42 17.46 -38.64
N ARG A 407 -27.93 16.23 -38.85
CA ARG A 407 -28.08 15.52 -40.12
C ARG A 407 -29.55 15.30 -40.51
N GLN A 408 -30.41 14.92 -39.56
CA GLN A 408 -31.85 14.76 -39.82
C GLN A 408 -32.52 16.09 -40.17
N VAL A 409 -32.16 17.19 -39.50
CA VAL A 409 -32.65 18.54 -39.82
C VAL A 409 -32.18 18.97 -41.21
N ALA A 410 -30.91 18.74 -41.55
CA ALA A 410 -30.35 19.04 -42.87
C ALA A 410 -31.02 18.21 -43.99
N GLU A 411 -31.23 16.91 -43.77
CA GLU A 411 -31.93 16.05 -44.74
C GLU A 411 -33.40 16.47 -44.92
N ALA A 412 -34.09 16.84 -43.84
CA ALA A 412 -35.45 17.36 -43.91
C ALA A 412 -35.52 18.76 -44.56
N ALA A 413 -34.47 19.58 -44.46
CA ALA A 413 -34.37 20.84 -45.18
C ALA A 413 -34.11 20.62 -46.68
N LEU A 414 -33.23 19.67 -47.03
CA LEU A 414 -32.98 19.28 -48.42
C LEU A 414 -34.21 18.68 -49.11
N LYS A 415 -34.99 17.84 -48.41
CA LYS A 415 -36.27 17.31 -48.92
C LYS A 415 -37.25 18.45 -49.23
N ARG A 416 -37.52 19.34 -48.26
CA ARG A 416 -38.39 20.51 -48.47
C ARG A 416 -37.91 21.43 -49.61
N ALA A 417 -36.60 21.59 -49.77
CA ALA A 417 -36.03 22.34 -50.89
C ALA A 417 -36.22 21.63 -52.23
N GLY A 418 -36.11 20.30 -52.26
CA GLY A 418 -36.46 19.45 -53.41
C GLY A 418 -37.93 19.59 -53.80
N ASP A 419 -38.85 19.37 -52.84
CA ASP A 419 -40.30 19.49 -53.04
C ASP A 419 -40.68 20.89 -53.56
N ALA A 420 -40.07 21.95 -53.01
CA ALA A 420 -40.28 23.32 -53.45
C ALA A 420 -39.76 23.57 -54.88
N LEU A 421 -38.60 22.99 -55.25
CA LEU A 421 -38.06 23.09 -56.61
C LEU A 421 -38.87 22.30 -57.63
N GLU A 422 -39.43 21.14 -57.24
CA GLU A 422 -40.34 20.37 -58.09
C GLU A 422 -41.64 21.13 -58.32
N LEU A 423 -42.23 21.71 -57.28
CA LEU A 423 -43.43 22.53 -57.38
C LEU A 423 -43.21 23.83 -58.17
N GLU A 424 -42.01 24.44 -58.11
CA GLU A 424 -41.63 25.53 -59.03
C GLU A 424 -41.42 25.07 -60.48
N ARG A 425 -40.97 23.84 -60.72
CA ARG A 425 -40.91 23.26 -62.08
C ARG A 425 -42.31 23.01 -62.64
N GLU A 426 -43.24 22.47 -61.86
CA GLU A 426 -44.64 22.31 -62.26
C GLU A 426 -45.32 23.65 -62.57
N ARG A 427 -45.01 24.70 -61.80
CA ARG A 427 -45.42 26.09 -62.09
C ARG A 427 -44.80 26.63 -63.38
N ALA A 428 -43.52 26.35 -63.62
CA ALA A 428 -42.84 26.75 -64.86
C ALA A 428 -43.42 26.04 -66.09
N ASP A 429 -43.69 24.73 -65.99
CA ASP A 429 -44.26 23.90 -67.05
C ASP A 429 -45.70 24.28 -67.37
N SER A 430 -46.54 24.53 -66.36
CA SER A 430 -47.90 25.04 -66.58
C SER A 430 -47.87 26.43 -67.23
N ALA A 431 -47.05 27.36 -66.72
CA ALA A 431 -46.86 28.67 -67.34
C ALA A 431 -46.21 28.61 -68.74
N ALA A 432 -45.53 27.51 -69.12
CA ALA A 432 -45.05 27.29 -70.49
C ALA A 432 -46.20 26.83 -71.40
N ARG A 433 -47.04 25.88 -70.95
CA ARG A 433 -48.24 25.43 -71.67
C ARG A 433 -49.23 26.57 -71.90
N ASP A 434 -49.46 27.42 -70.90
CA ASP A 434 -50.34 28.58 -71.01
C ASP A 434 -49.83 29.59 -72.06
N ARG A 435 -48.51 29.84 -72.09
CA ARG A 435 -47.89 30.68 -73.13
C ARG A 435 -48.02 30.08 -74.52
N ASP A 436 -47.89 28.77 -74.66
CA ASP A 436 -48.06 28.11 -75.95
C ASP A 436 -49.54 28.04 -76.39
N SER A 437 -50.50 27.98 -75.45
CA SER A 437 -51.92 28.19 -75.76
C SER A 437 -52.17 29.62 -76.26
N ALA A 438 -51.73 30.62 -75.51
CA ALA A 438 -51.87 32.03 -75.88
C ALA A 438 -51.18 32.36 -77.22
N ARG A 439 -50.08 31.68 -77.56
CA ARG A 439 -49.45 31.76 -78.90
C ARG A 439 -50.36 31.18 -79.98
N ARG A 440 -50.89 29.97 -79.79
CA ARG A 440 -51.83 29.33 -80.73
C ARG A 440 -53.09 30.17 -80.93
N GLU A 441 -53.64 30.74 -79.87
CA GLU A 441 -54.78 31.66 -79.91
C GLU A 441 -54.45 32.94 -80.69
N SER A 442 -53.27 33.53 -80.46
CA SER A 442 -52.78 34.70 -81.22
C SER A 442 -52.54 34.39 -82.71
N ASP A 443 -52.00 33.21 -83.03
CA ASP A 443 -51.78 32.79 -84.41
C ASP A 443 -53.08 32.42 -85.11
N ALA A 444 -54.06 31.83 -84.41
CA ALA A 444 -55.42 31.62 -84.91
C ALA A 444 -56.12 32.96 -85.17
N ALA A 445 -56.09 33.91 -84.22
CA ALA A 445 -56.64 35.24 -84.39
C ALA A 445 -55.96 36.02 -85.55
N ARG A 446 -54.66 35.81 -85.79
CA ARG A 446 -53.95 36.34 -86.96
C ARG A 446 -54.41 35.70 -88.27
N GLN A 447 -54.68 34.40 -88.29
CA GLN A 447 -55.25 33.70 -89.45
C GLN A 447 -56.69 34.16 -89.74
N GLU A 448 -57.51 34.35 -88.71
CA GLU A 448 -58.86 34.92 -88.85
C GLU A 448 -58.80 36.37 -89.36
N ALA A 449 -57.96 37.21 -88.77
CA ALA A 449 -57.74 38.57 -89.25
C ALA A 449 -57.23 38.63 -90.70
N SER A 450 -56.38 37.68 -91.10
CA SER A 450 -55.92 37.62 -92.50
C SER A 450 -57.04 37.18 -93.45
N ARG A 451 -57.86 36.18 -93.08
CA ARG A 451 -59.07 35.79 -93.82
C ARG A 451 -60.05 36.95 -93.98
N VAL A 452 -60.41 37.62 -92.89
CA VAL A 452 -61.28 38.80 -92.91
C VAL A 452 -60.68 39.91 -93.78
N SER A 453 -59.35 40.12 -93.75
CA SER A 453 -58.70 41.10 -94.63
C SER A 453 -58.75 40.71 -96.11
N MET A 454 -58.67 39.41 -96.43
CA MET A 454 -58.81 38.89 -97.79
C MET A 454 -60.26 39.04 -98.26
N GLU A 455 -61.24 38.67 -97.44
CA GLU A 455 -62.68 38.84 -97.72
C GLU A 455 -63.04 40.31 -97.95
N LEU A 456 -62.55 41.22 -97.09
CA LEU A 456 -62.68 42.66 -97.28
C LEU A 456 -62.01 43.15 -98.57
N SER A 457 -60.85 42.60 -98.94
CA SER A 457 -60.18 42.96 -100.21
C SER A 457 -60.99 42.51 -101.43
N VAL A 458 -61.59 41.31 -101.38
CA VAL A 458 -62.48 40.79 -102.43
C VAL A 458 -63.77 41.61 -102.50
N ALA A 459 -64.37 41.97 -101.37
CA ALA A 459 -65.55 42.84 -101.34
C ALA A 459 -65.25 44.24 -101.90
N LEU A 460 -64.11 44.85 -101.55
CA LEU A 460 -63.68 46.14 -102.10
C LEU A 460 -63.41 46.05 -103.61
N GLU A 461 -62.84 44.93 -104.10
CA GLU A 461 -62.60 44.75 -105.52
C GLU A 461 -63.90 44.45 -106.29
N GLN A 462 -64.89 43.79 -105.67
CA GLN A 462 -66.25 43.70 -106.21
C GLN A 462 -66.91 45.09 -106.31
N GLU A 463 -66.84 45.93 -105.27
CA GLU A 463 -67.36 47.30 -105.32
C GLU A 463 -66.64 48.18 -106.36
N ARG A 464 -65.32 48.03 -106.51
CA ARG A 464 -64.58 48.67 -107.62
C ARG A 464 -65.06 48.18 -108.98
N ASN A 465 -65.26 46.88 -109.16
CA ASN A 465 -65.75 46.33 -110.42
C ASN A 465 -67.19 46.78 -110.73
N LYS A 466 -68.07 46.89 -109.71
CA LYS A 466 -69.40 47.51 -109.84
C LYS A 466 -69.27 48.99 -110.25
N ALA A 467 -68.42 49.76 -109.58
CA ALA A 467 -68.19 51.18 -109.90
C ALA A 467 -67.61 51.36 -111.31
N VAL A 468 -66.72 50.47 -111.77
CA VAL A 468 -66.21 50.43 -113.15
C VAL A 468 -67.30 50.01 -114.15
N GLY A 469 -68.17 49.08 -113.79
CA GLY A 469 -69.37 48.70 -114.55
C GLY A 469 -70.30 49.89 -114.75
N LEU A 470 -70.70 50.55 -113.66
CA LEU A 470 -71.50 51.77 -113.67
C LEU A 470 -70.81 52.91 -114.45
N ALA A 471 -69.49 53.07 -114.34
CA ALA A 471 -68.75 54.05 -115.13
C ALA A 471 -68.78 53.72 -116.63
N ARG A 472 -68.70 52.44 -117.01
CA ARG A 472 -68.87 51.99 -118.40
C ARG A 472 -70.30 52.21 -118.89
N GLU A 473 -71.31 51.88 -118.10
CA GLU A 473 -72.72 52.13 -118.40
C GLU A 473 -73.01 53.62 -118.58
N LEU A 474 -72.52 54.48 -117.68
CA LEU A 474 -72.60 55.93 -117.82
C LEU A 474 -71.83 56.43 -119.05
N SER A 475 -70.70 55.82 -119.42
CA SER A 475 -69.98 56.16 -120.65
C SER A 475 -70.73 55.70 -121.91
N ALA A 476 -71.44 54.58 -121.85
CA ALA A 476 -72.29 54.07 -122.93
C ALA A 476 -73.56 54.91 -123.08
N ALA A 477 -74.18 55.32 -121.97
CA ALA A 477 -75.28 56.27 -121.94
C ALA A 477 -74.86 57.64 -122.48
N ARG A 478 -73.67 58.15 -122.10
CA ARG A 478 -73.10 59.37 -122.71
C ARG A 478 -72.89 59.20 -124.21
N LYS A 479 -72.28 58.10 -124.66
CA LYS A 479 -72.15 57.81 -126.11
C LYS A 479 -73.49 57.67 -126.82
N ALA A 480 -74.51 57.11 -126.17
CA ALA A 480 -75.86 57.02 -126.73
C ALA A 480 -76.49 58.41 -126.85
N ILE A 481 -76.32 59.28 -125.85
CA ILE A 481 -76.70 60.70 -125.89
C ILE A 481 -75.92 61.43 -126.99
N ASP A 482 -74.62 61.19 -127.15
CA ASP A 482 -73.80 61.79 -128.20
C ASP A 482 -74.19 61.29 -129.60
N VAL A 483 -74.63 60.02 -129.74
CA VAL A 483 -75.16 59.47 -130.99
C VAL A 483 -76.55 60.01 -131.32
N GLU A 484 -77.42 60.19 -130.32
CA GLU A 484 -78.70 60.89 -130.50
C GLU A 484 -78.46 62.35 -130.89
N LYS A 485 -77.59 63.05 -130.16
CA LYS A 485 -77.19 64.42 -130.46
C LYS A 485 -76.57 64.53 -131.86
N ALA A 486 -75.75 63.57 -132.29
CA ALA A 486 -75.21 63.52 -133.66
C ALA A 486 -76.30 63.20 -134.72
N ARG A 487 -77.42 62.58 -134.31
CA ARG A 487 -78.59 62.32 -135.17
C ARG A 487 -79.47 63.56 -135.28
N ASP A 488 -79.67 64.28 -134.18
CA ASP A 488 -80.31 65.60 -134.13
C ASP A 488 -79.46 66.67 -134.85
N GLU A 489 -78.13 66.61 -134.74
CA GLU A 489 -77.20 67.45 -135.52
C GLU A 489 -77.34 67.10 -137.02
N ARG A 490 -77.34 65.83 -137.43
CA ARG A 490 -77.66 65.43 -138.83
C ARG A 490 -79.08 65.80 -139.29
N ARG A 491 -80.03 65.93 -138.37
CA ARG A 491 -81.39 66.43 -138.64
C ARG A 491 -81.42 67.96 -138.78
N SER A 492 -80.49 68.65 -138.11
CA SER A 492 -80.30 70.11 -138.12
C SER A 492 -79.43 70.60 -139.28
N GLU A 493 -78.44 69.82 -139.73
CA GLU A 493 -77.55 70.13 -140.86
C GLU A 493 -78.27 70.22 -142.21
N ARG A 494 -79.56 69.87 -142.28
CA ARG A 494 -80.40 70.02 -143.47
C ARG A 494 -81.03 71.41 -143.62
N ILE A 495 -80.78 72.37 -142.71
CA ILE A 495 -81.31 73.75 -142.77
C ILE A 495 -80.23 74.82 -142.45
N ASN A 496 -79.60 75.34 -143.50
CA ASN A 496 -79.03 76.70 -143.69
C ASN A 496 -78.04 77.37 -142.69
N ARG A 497 -76.90 77.81 -143.26
CA ARG A 497 -76.24 79.15 -143.15
C ARG A 497 -75.58 79.64 -141.83
N VAL A 498 -74.24 79.64 -141.83
CA VAL A 498 -73.34 80.85 -141.91
C VAL A 498 -73.60 82.05 -140.96
N PRO A 499 -72.58 82.60 -140.23
CA PRO A 499 -71.38 81.99 -139.63
C PRO A 499 -70.94 82.59 -138.24
N LYS A 500 -69.80 82.13 -137.69
CA LYS A 500 -68.77 82.94 -136.97
C LYS A 500 -69.11 83.62 -135.60
N ALA A 501 -68.50 83.15 -134.50
CA ALA A 501 -67.86 84.03 -133.49
C ALA A 501 -66.98 83.30 -132.45
N ARG A 502 -66.06 84.07 -131.88
CA ARG A 502 -64.84 83.80 -131.10
C ARG A 502 -65.08 83.96 -129.57
N ALA A 503 -64.06 83.59 -128.78
CA ALA A 503 -63.83 83.81 -127.32
C ALA A 503 -64.17 82.59 -126.44
N VAL A 504 -63.29 81.99 -125.61
CA VAL A 504 -62.17 82.45 -124.73
C VAL A 504 -62.64 82.95 -123.36
N ALA A 505 -62.01 82.38 -122.32
CA ALA A 505 -62.07 82.70 -120.89
C ALA A 505 -63.38 82.37 -120.13
N ALA A 506 -63.39 82.15 -118.81
CA ALA A 506 -62.36 81.61 -117.90
C ALA A 506 -62.98 81.38 -116.50
N SER A 507 -62.30 80.54 -115.70
CA SER A 507 -62.18 80.65 -114.23
C SER A 507 -63.32 80.19 -113.32
N ARG A 508 -62.89 79.87 -112.08
CA ARG A 508 -63.63 79.65 -110.82
C ARG A 508 -64.40 78.31 -110.78
N ALA A 509 -64.02 77.39 -109.88
CA ALA A 509 -64.24 77.42 -108.42
C ALA A 509 -65.74 77.23 -108.11
N ASP A 510 -66.14 76.48 -107.08
CA ASP A 510 -65.57 76.52 -105.72
C ASP A 510 -66.01 75.30 -104.87
N VAL A 511 -65.59 75.27 -103.59
CA VAL A 511 -66.37 74.73 -102.42
C VAL A 511 -66.77 73.23 -102.48
N SER A 512 -66.27 72.31 -101.62
CA SER A 512 -66.70 72.03 -100.22
C SER A 512 -66.39 70.53 -99.92
N VAL A 513 -66.32 69.95 -98.70
CA VAL A 513 -66.35 70.41 -97.29
C VAL A 513 -65.84 69.26 -96.38
N ARG A 514 -65.46 69.54 -95.11
CA ARG A 514 -65.57 68.71 -93.85
C ARG A 514 -65.48 67.15 -93.89
N SER A 515 -64.91 66.40 -92.93
CA SER A 515 -64.58 66.65 -91.50
C SER A 515 -63.56 65.64 -90.92
N ARG A 516 -62.98 65.99 -89.77
CA ARG A 516 -62.20 65.18 -88.79
C ARG A 516 -63.05 64.04 -88.14
N PRO A 517 -62.52 63.08 -87.32
CA PRO A 517 -61.28 63.15 -86.51
C PRO A 517 -60.42 61.89 -86.25
N ALA A 518 -59.17 62.15 -85.83
CA ALA A 518 -58.33 61.36 -84.90
C ALA A 518 -57.34 62.40 -84.31
N ARG A 519 -57.19 62.70 -83.00
CA ARG A 519 -57.01 61.87 -81.78
C ARG A 519 -55.98 60.75 -81.98
N GLN A 520 -54.91 60.62 -81.20
CA GLN A 520 -54.28 61.50 -80.21
C GLN A 520 -52.91 60.85 -79.91
N SER A 521 -51.77 61.49 -80.18
CA SER A 521 -50.46 61.00 -79.72
C SER A 521 -49.81 62.09 -78.87
N GLY A 522 -50.01 61.99 -77.57
CA GLY A 522 -49.50 62.96 -76.61
C GLY A 522 -48.08 62.63 -76.19
N LEU A 523 -47.10 63.43 -76.64
CA LEU A 523 -45.84 63.57 -75.92
C LEU A 523 -46.06 64.42 -74.67
N ARG A 524 -45.79 63.86 -73.50
CA ARG A 524 -45.21 64.51 -72.30
C ARG A 524 -44.56 63.40 -71.46
N GLU A 525 -43.25 63.44 -71.26
CA GLU A 525 -42.60 64.06 -70.08
C GLU A 525 -43.04 63.47 -68.73
N ASN A 526 -42.19 62.67 -68.10
CA ASN A 526 -41.35 63.11 -66.95
C ASN A 526 -40.67 61.92 -66.22
N HIS A 527 -39.61 62.21 -65.46
CA HIS A 527 -38.90 61.36 -64.48
C HIS A 527 -38.10 60.16 -65.07
N LYS A 528 -36.76 60.09 -65.06
CA LYS A 528 -35.71 60.35 -64.05
C LYS A 528 -35.60 59.30 -62.92
N VAL A 529 -34.97 58.16 -63.20
CA VAL A 529 -34.00 57.52 -62.28
C VAL A 529 -32.85 56.90 -63.10
N LYS A 530 -31.60 57.15 -62.69
CA LYS A 530 -30.41 56.54 -63.31
C LYS A 530 -30.34 55.05 -62.98
N ALA A 531 -29.99 54.20 -63.95
CA ALA A 531 -29.57 52.83 -63.68
C ALA A 531 -28.28 52.81 -62.85
N LYS A 532 -28.41 52.79 -61.52
CA LYS A 532 -27.30 52.57 -60.59
C LYS A 532 -26.90 51.09 -60.66
N LYS A 533 -25.70 50.80 -61.16
CA LYS A 533 -24.98 49.57 -60.81
C LYS A 533 -24.82 49.55 -59.28
N PRO A 534 -25.25 48.51 -58.54
CA PRO A 534 -24.75 48.31 -57.20
C PRO A 534 -23.28 47.86 -57.31
N SER A 535 -22.39 48.73 -56.87
CA SER A 535 -21.01 48.38 -56.56
C SER A 535 -21.00 47.28 -55.49
N ARG A 536 -20.11 46.29 -55.63
CA ARG A 536 -19.76 45.40 -54.50
C ARG A 536 -19.12 46.27 -53.40
N PRO A 537 -19.64 46.29 -52.16
CA PRO A 537 -18.83 46.68 -51.03
C PRO A 537 -17.87 45.53 -50.72
N VAL A 538 -16.57 45.73 -50.95
CA VAL A 538 -15.56 44.92 -50.28
C VAL A 538 -15.53 45.38 -48.83
N LEU A 539 -16.26 44.66 -47.97
CA LEU A 539 -16.12 44.83 -46.53
C LEU A 539 -14.78 44.21 -46.11
N VAL A 540 -13.76 45.07 -45.97
CA VAL A 540 -12.55 44.72 -45.21
C VAL A 540 -12.95 44.67 -43.75
N ALA A 541 -13.32 43.48 -43.28
CA ALA A 541 -13.49 43.23 -41.86
C ALA A 541 -12.12 43.06 -41.21
N THR A 542 -11.63 44.10 -40.54
CA THR A 542 -10.50 43.97 -39.60
C THR A 542 -10.99 43.18 -38.39
N ILE A 543 -10.78 41.87 -38.41
CA ILE A 543 -11.05 41.01 -37.25
C ILE A 543 -9.92 41.23 -36.24
N ALA A 544 -10.26 41.75 -35.06
CA ALA A 544 -9.34 41.71 -33.93
C ALA A 544 -9.23 40.25 -33.46
N LEU A 545 -8.06 39.64 -33.63
CA LEU A 545 -7.79 38.31 -33.06
C LEU A 545 -7.78 38.43 -31.52
N PRO A 546 -8.46 37.54 -30.78
CA PRO A 546 -8.26 37.42 -29.34
C PRO A 546 -6.85 36.91 -29.04
N ASP A 547 -6.26 37.34 -27.91
CA ASP A 547 -4.85 37.10 -27.56
C ASP A 547 -4.43 35.62 -27.59
N ALA A 548 -5.38 34.69 -27.38
CA ALA A 548 -5.17 33.25 -27.45
C ALA A 548 -4.76 32.72 -28.84
N LEU A 549 -4.86 33.53 -29.91
CA LEU A 549 -4.46 33.18 -31.28
C LEU A 549 -3.23 33.96 -31.78
N LEU A 550 -2.59 34.76 -30.93
CA LEU A 550 -1.30 35.37 -31.25
C LEU A 550 -0.18 34.31 -31.10
N PRO A 551 0.80 34.25 -32.02
CA PRO A 551 1.89 33.29 -31.92
C PRO A 551 2.75 33.58 -30.68
N THR A 552 2.64 32.73 -29.66
CA THR A 552 3.46 32.80 -28.46
C THR A 552 4.92 32.53 -28.81
N ARG A 553 5.77 33.52 -28.57
CA ARG A 553 7.22 33.44 -28.81
C ARG A 553 7.79 32.28 -27.95
N PRO A 554 8.51 31.29 -28.54
CA PRO A 554 9.11 30.24 -27.75
C PRO A 554 10.14 30.85 -26.78
N PRO A 555 10.27 30.31 -25.55
CA PRO A 555 11.23 30.80 -24.58
C PRO A 555 12.66 30.63 -25.13
N LYS A 556 13.53 31.60 -24.83
CA LYS A 556 14.95 31.50 -25.18
C LYS A 556 15.56 30.29 -24.48
N LEU A 557 16.06 29.34 -25.26
CA LEU A 557 17.06 28.39 -24.78
C LEU A 557 18.23 29.18 -24.20
N GLY A 558 18.57 28.89 -22.94
CA GLY A 558 19.83 29.34 -22.36
C GLY A 558 20.99 28.70 -23.11
N ALA A 559 21.95 29.53 -23.52
CA ALA A 559 23.30 29.10 -23.86
C ALA A 559 24.16 29.16 -22.56
N PRO A 560 25.31 28.48 -22.52
CA PRO A 560 25.77 27.67 -21.39
C PRO A 560 26.05 28.42 -20.08
#